data_AF-A0A521K5V5-F1
#
_entry.id   AF-A0A521K5V5-F1
#
_cell.length_a   1.000
_cell.length_b   1.000
_cell.length_c   1.000
_cell.angle_alpha   90.00
_cell.angle_beta   90.00
_cell.angle_gamma   90.00
#
_symmetry.space_group_name_H-M   'P 1'
#
loop_
_entity.id
_entity.type
_entity.pdbx_description
1 polymer ?
#
loop_
_entity_poly.entity_id
_entity_poly.type
_entity_poly.pdbx_seq_one_letter_code
_entity_poly.pdbx_strand_id
1 'polypeptide(L)'
;MSACARCSAPLSSALVCEACGALVAGADGRDPFAVFGLPVAYPLDAAALRKRLLRLSRHVHPDFHGGADAATRELAAHHSAELNAAHDTLGDDASRADHLVRRLGGPDEQKERAMPQAFLLEVLEWNETLEAARHAAPGTPERAALTALGLDLAAQRREQMNAIARTLDPLPADGAPALADVRRALNAVRYIDRATGEIAELSLGVTHPR
;
A
#
# COMPACT_ATOMS: atom_id res chain seq x y z
N MET A 1 23.10 2.82 -12.25
CA MET A 1 22.67 4.17 -11.84
C MET A 1 23.00 5.12 -12.97
N SER A 2 22.01 5.83 -13.49
CA SER A 2 22.17 6.82 -14.56
C SER A 2 22.73 8.14 -14.01
N ALA A 3 23.38 8.92 -14.88
CA ALA A 3 23.86 10.27 -14.55
C ALA A 3 22.87 11.33 -15.04
N CYS A 4 22.84 12.47 -14.36
CA CYS A 4 22.01 13.60 -14.75
C CYS A 4 22.50 14.20 -16.08
N ALA A 5 21.60 14.35 -17.06
CA ALA A 5 21.92 14.97 -18.35
C ALA A 5 22.36 16.45 -18.26
N ARG A 6 22.05 17.13 -17.15
CA ARG A 6 22.40 18.55 -16.93
C ARG A 6 23.73 18.76 -16.22
N CYS A 7 23.98 18.03 -15.12
CA CYS A 7 25.16 18.25 -14.27
C CYS A 7 26.07 17.03 -14.10
N SER A 8 25.77 15.92 -14.77
CA SER A 8 26.50 14.64 -14.69
C SER A 8 26.58 13.99 -13.30
N ALA A 9 25.92 14.55 -12.28
CA ALA A 9 25.83 13.94 -10.96
C ALA A 9 25.04 12.61 -11.02
N PRO A 10 25.38 11.63 -10.18
CA PRO A 10 24.62 10.38 -10.10
C PRO A 10 23.18 10.64 -9.64
N LEU A 11 22.22 9.97 -10.28
CA LEU A 11 20.81 10.09 -9.92
C LEU A 11 20.45 9.14 -8.77
N SER A 12 19.96 9.73 -7.69
CA SER A 12 19.42 9.08 -6.48
C SER A 12 17.90 8.99 -6.46
N SER A 13 17.23 9.50 -7.49
CA SER A 13 15.79 9.38 -7.72
C SER A 13 15.57 9.31 -9.23
N ALA A 14 14.58 8.54 -9.65
CA ALA A 14 14.23 8.45 -11.06
C ALA A 14 13.40 9.64 -11.58
N LEU A 15 12.97 10.56 -10.70
CA LEU A 15 12.17 11.73 -11.06
C LEU A 15 12.97 13.03 -11.15
N VAL A 16 14.03 13.16 -10.36
CA VAL A 16 14.74 14.44 -10.21
C VAL A 16 16.20 14.28 -9.81
N CYS A 17 17.04 15.16 -10.33
CA CYS A 17 18.41 15.30 -9.87
C CYS A 17 18.46 16.19 -8.63
N GLU A 18 18.80 15.63 -7.47
CA GLU A 18 18.90 16.39 -6.21
C GLU A 18 20.08 17.37 -6.18
N ALA A 19 21.08 17.20 -7.05
CA ALA A 19 22.24 18.09 -7.11
C ALA A 19 21.95 19.41 -7.83
N CYS A 20 21.12 19.41 -8.88
CA CYS A 20 20.84 20.60 -9.68
C CYS A 20 19.34 20.91 -9.86
N GLY A 21 18.45 20.11 -9.28
CA GLY A 21 17.00 20.26 -9.35
C GLY A 21 16.39 19.91 -10.72
N ALA A 22 17.17 19.42 -11.68
CA ALA A 22 16.65 19.07 -13.00
C ALA A 22 15.68 17.89 -12.93
N LEU A 23 14.47 18.07 -13.46
CA LEU A 23 13.51 16.99 -13.65
C LEU A 23 14.07 15.98 -14.66
N VAL A 24 13.97 14.70 -14.32
CA VAL A 24 14.48 13.61 -15.16
C VAL A 24 13.36 13.17 -16.10
N ALA A 25 13.47 13.54 -17.38
CA ALA A 25 12.57 13.01 -18.40
C ALA A 25 12.70 11.47 -18.49
N GLY A 26 11.57 10.78 -18.64
CA GLY A 26 11.52 9.32 -18.69
C GLY A 26 10.11 8.82 -18.97
N ALA A 27 9.99 7.50 -19.12
CA ALA A 27 8.69 6.85 -19.27
C ALA A 27 7.95 6.75 -17.93
N ASP A 28 6.62 6.79 -18.01
CA ASP A 28 5.71 6.59 -16.88
C ASP A 28 5.85 5.18 -16.28
N GLY A 29 5.35 5.01 -15.05
CA GLY A 29 5.26 3.69 -14.42
C GLY A 29 6.59 3.18 -13.86
N ARG A 30 7.42 4.11 -13.37
CA ARG A 30 8.67 3.77 -12.70
C ARG A 30 8.42 2.95 -11.43
N ASP A 31 9.32 2.02 -11.14
CA ASP A 31 9.25 1.26 -9.89
C ASP A 31 9.28 2.23 -8.67
N PRO A 32 8.36 2.09 -7.69
CA PRO A 32 8.29 2.96 -6.52
C PRO A 32 9.60 3.06 -5.74
N PHE A 33 10.39 1.98 -5.63
CA PHE A 33 11.68 2.05 -4.95
C PHE A 33 12.67 2.89 -5.76
N ALA A 34 12.65 2.81 -7.10
CA ALA A 34 13.48 3.65 -7.97
C ALA A 34 13.07 5.13 -7.91
N VAL A 35 11.78 5.45 -7.73
CA VAL A 35 11.30 6.82 -7.51
C VAL A 35 11.97 7.45 -6.28
N PHE A 36 12.07 6.71 -5.18
CA PHE A 36 12.74 7.18 -3.97
C PHE A 36 14.27 6.94 -3.93
N GLY A 37 14.79 6.15 -4.87
CA GLY A 37 16.15 5.62 -4.88
C GLY A 37 16.47 4.79 -3.65
N LEU A 38 15.54 3.95 -3.25
CA LEU A 38 15.67 3.03 -2.12
C LEU A 38 16.04 1.63 -2.64
N PRO A 39 16.76 0.82 -1.84
CA PRO A 39 16.92 -0.59 -2.16
C PRO A 39 15.56 -1.29 -2.11
N VAL A 40 15.39 -2.31 -2.96
CA VAL A 40 14.15 -3.08 -2.95
C VAL A 40 14.19 -4.07 -1.79
N ALA A 41 13.31 -3.82 -0.81
CA ALA A 41 13.19 -4.61 0.41
C ALA A 41 11.77 -4.48 0.96
N TYR A 42 11.31 -5.48 1.71
CA TYR A 42 10.05 -5.39 2.44
C TYR A 42 10.15 -4.53 3.71
N PRO A 43 11.17 -4.70 4.57
CA PRO A 43 11.36 -3.79 5.70
C PRO A 43 11.64 -2.38 5.20
N LEU A 44 10.82 -1.43 5.64
CA LEU A 44 10.94 -0.03 5.26
C LEU A 44 10.61 0.87 6.46
N ASP A 45 11.49 1.82 6.75
CA ASP A 45 11.22 2.83 7.77
C ASP A 45 10.28 3.91 7.21
N ALA A 46 9.05 3.94 7.71
CA ALA A 46 8.02 4.90 7.30
C ALA A 46 8.43 6.37 7.58
N ALA A 47 9.17 6.64 8.65
CA ALA A 47 9.66 7.98 8.95
C ALA A 47 10.76 8.41 7.95
N ALA A 48 11.64 7.47 7.59
CA ALA A 48 12.64 7.71 6.54
C ALA A 48 11.99 7.92 5.17
N LEU A 49 10.98 7.13 4.81
CA LEU A 49 10.21 7.29 3.57
C LEU A 49 9.53 8.67 3.53
N ARG A 50 8.86 9.08 4.61
CA ARG A 50 8.20 10.39 4.70
C ARG A 50 9.21 11.55 4.56
N LYS A 51 10.37 11.44 5.20
CA LYS A 51 11.44 12.43 5.06
C LYS A 51 11.93 12.51 3.61
N ARG A 52 12.03 11.37 2.93
CA ARG A 52 12.42 11.27 1.52
C ARG A 52 11.38 11.91 0.60
N LEU A 53 10.09 11.66 0.85
CA LEU A 53 8.96 12.31 0.16
C LEU A 53 9.10 13.83 0.24
N LEU A 54 9.15 14.39 1.44
CA LEU A 54 9.25 15.85 1.64
C LEU A 54 10.46 16.47 0.95
N ARG A 55 11.61 15.77 0.92
CA ARG A 55 12.81 16.23 0.20
C ARG A 55 12.57 16.28 -1.31
N LEU A 56 12.02 15.20 -1.90
CA LEU A 56 11.79 15.12 -3.34
C LEU A 56 10.66 16.05 -3.80
N SER A 57 9.59 16.21 -3.02
CA SER A 57 8.47 17.12 -3.31
C SER A 57 8.94 18.54 -3.57
N ARG A 58 9.96 19.04 -2.86
CA ARG A 58 10.52 20.38 -3.07
C ARG A 58 11.10 20.60 -4.47
N HIS A 59 11.48 19.53 -5.16
CA HIS A 59 12.03 19.63 -6.51
C HIS A 59 10.98 19.39 -7.59
N VAL A 60 9.94 18.59 -7.31
CA VAL A 60 8.92 18.21 -8.30
C VAL A 60 7.61 18.97 -8.16
N HIS A 61 7.39 19.74 -7.08
CA HIS A 61 6.11 20.43 -6.88
C HIS A 61 5.90 21.53 -7.94
N PRO A 62 4.72 21.60 -8.58
CA PRO A 62 4.45 22.54 -9.68
C PRO A 62 4.63 24.01 -9.30
N ASP A 63 4.39 24.38 -8.03
CA ASP A 63 4.59 25.75 -7.52
C ASP A 63 6.03 26.27 -7.73
N PHE A 64 7.04 25.40 -7.67
CA PHE A 64 8.43 25.81 -7.90
C PHE A 64 8.77 26.00 -9.38
N HIS A 65 7.87 25.59 -10.28
CA HIS A 65 8.04 25.66 -11.73
C HIS A 65 7.05 26.65 -12.39
N GLY A 66 6.38 27.50 -11.62
CA GLY A 66 5.37 28.45 -12.15
C GLY A 66 5.89 29.39 -13.24
N GLY A 67 7.18 29.74 -13.23
CA GLY A 67 7.83 30.55 -14.26
C GLY A 67 8.46 29.77 -15.41
N ALA A 68 8.36 28.44 -15.42
CA ALA A 68 8.91 27.59 -16.47
C ALA A 68 7.95 27.47 -17.68
N ASP A 69 8.46 26.89 -18.78
CA ASP A 69 7.63 26.59 -19.93
C ASP A 69 6.51 25.56 -19.60
N ALA A 70 5.54 25.44 -20.51
CA ALA A 70 4.40 24.56 -20.31
C ALA A 70 4.81 23.09 -20.12
N ALA A 71 5.78 22.61 -20.90
CA ALA A 71 6.27 21.23 -20.82
C ALA A 71 6.91 20.92 -19.46
N THR A 72 7.70 21.84 -18.91
CA THR A 72 8.32 21.68 -17.59
C THR A 72 7.29 21.68 -16.47
N ARG A 73 6.27 22.54 -16.55
CA ARG A 73 5.18 22.57 -15.56
C ARG A 73 4.35 21.29 -15.57
N GLU A 74 4.04 20.77 -16.75
CA GLU A 74 3.34 19.50 -16.91
C GLU A 74 4.17 18.33 -16.36
N LEU A 75 5.46 18.29 -16.68
CA LEU A 75 6.39 17.28 -16.17
C LEU A 75 6.51 17.34 -14.63
N ALA A 76 6.56 18.54 -14.05
CA ALA A 76 6.58 18.72 -12.60
C ALA A 76 5.30 18.17 -11.95
N ALA A 77 4.12 18.53 -12.48
CA ALA A 77 2.85 18.02 -11.99
C ALA A 77 2.78 16.48 -12.09
N HIS A 78 3.21 15.91 -13.22
CA HIS A 78 3.28 14.47 -13.42
C HIS A 78 4.21 13.79 -12.40
N HIS A 79 5.44 14.28 -12.23
CA HIS A 79 6.39 13.73 -11.25
C HIS A 79 5.89 13.87 -9.80
N SER A 80 5.16 14.95 -9.47
CA SER A 80 4.52 15.09 -8.16
C SER A 80 3.48 13.99 -7.92
N ALA A 81 2.67 13.67 -8.93
CA ALA A 81 1.70 12.58 -8.87
C ALA A 81 2.39 11.21 -8.75
N GLU A 82 3.42 10.93 -9.55
CA GLU A 82 4.21 9.69 -9.46
C GLU A 82 4.87 9.51 -8.09
N LEU A 83 5.40 10.60 -7.51
CA LEU A 83 6.03 10.56 -6.19
C LEU A 83 5.02 10.21 -5.09
N ASN A 84 3.80 10.76 -5.16
CA ASN A 84 2.73 10.46 -4.22
C ASN A 84 2.23 9.02 -4.40
N ALA A 85 2.02 8.57 -5.64
CA ALA A 85 1.61 7.18 -5.92
C ALA A 85 2.66 6.17 -5.42
N ALA A 86 3.95 6.47 -5.59
CA ALA A 86 5.02 5.66 -5.04
C ALA A 86 5.01 5.68 -3.50
N HIS A 87 4.74 6.83 -2.87
CA HIS A 87 4.61 6.93 -1.43
C HIS A 87 3.44 6.08 -0.92
N ASP A 88 2.28 6.16 -1.56
CA ASP A 88 1.09 5.39 -1.16
C ASP A 88 1.34 3.89 -1.31
N THR A 89 2.04 3.48 -2.36
CA THR A 89 2.43 2.09 -2.58
C THR A 89 3.42 1.58 -1.51
N LEU A 90 4.45 2.36 -1.18
CA LEU A 90 5.50 1.94 -0.25
C LEU A 90 5.18 2.22 1.21
N GLY A 91 4.28 3.15 1.51
CA GLY A 91 3.99 3.61 2.87
C GLY A 91 3.07 2.67 3.65
N ASP A 92 2.20 1.96 2.95
CA ASP A 92 1.36 0.90 3.53
C ASP A 92 2.00 -0.48 3.36
N ASP A 93 2.08 -1.24 4.44
CA ASP A 93 2.78 -2.53 4.47
C ASP A 93 2.11 -3.59 3.58
N ALA A 94 0.78 -3.57 3.45
CA ALA A 94 0.05 -4.51 2.60
C ALA A 94 0.22 -4.16 1.11
N SER A 95 0.15 -2.87 0.77
CA SER A 95 0.38 -2.33 -0.56
C SER A 95 1.82 -2.57 -1.02
N ARG A 96 2.80 -2.39 -0.11
CA ARG A 96 4.21 -2.67 -0.37
C ARG A 96 4.45 -4.16 -0.62
N ALA A 97 3.82 -5.03 0.16
CA ALA A 97 3.85 -6.47 -0.07
C ALA A 97 3.22 -6.85 -1.43
N ASP A 98 2.07 -6.28 -1.78
CA ASP A 98 1.42 -6.52 -3.08
C ASP A 98 2.33 -6.13 -4.25
N HIS A 99 2.97 -4.95 -4.17
CA HIS A 99 3.93 -4.50 -5.17
C HIS A 99 5.11 -5.47 -5.31
N LEU A 100 5.68 -5.91 -4.19
CA LEU A 100 6.80 -6.86 -4.20
C LEU A 100 6.40 -8.23 -4.76
N VAL A 101 5.21 -8.75 -4.44
CA VAL A 101 4.71 -10.00 -5.02
C VAL A 101 4.60 -9.89 -6.54
N ARG A 102 4.03 -8.80 -7.06
CA ARG A 102 3.93 -8.57 -8.51
C ARG A 102 5.31 -8.45 -9.16
N ARG A 103 6.21 -7.68 -8.53
CA ARG A 103 7.58 -7.45 -9.01
C ARG A 103 8.38 -8.75 -9.11
N LEU A 104 8.21 -9.66 -8.16
CA LEU A 104 8.88 -10.96 -8.12
C LEU A 104 8.17 -12.01 -8.99
N GLY A 105 7.20 -11.64 -9.83
CA GLY A 105 6.51 -12.59 -10.72
C GLY A 105 5.50 -13.51 -10.01
N GLY A 106 5.03 -13.12 -8.82
CA GLY A 106 3.99 -13.82 -8.09
C GLY A 106 2.59 -13.66 -8.70
N PRO A 107 1.60 -14.43 -8.21
CA PRO A 107 0.24 -14.35 -8.75
C PRO A 107 -0.40 -12.99 -8.48
N ASP A 108 -1.28 -12.58 -9.41
CA ASP A 108 -2.17 -11.44 -9.21
C ASP A 108 -3.32 -11.81 -8.26
N GLU A 109 -4.11 -10.80 -7.89
CA GLU A 109 -5.28 -10.96 -7.03
C GLU A 109 -6.32 -11.96 -7.59
N GLN A 110 -6.51 -12.01 -8.91
CA GLN A 110 -7.59 -12.77 -9.53
C GLN A 110 -7.24 -14.25 -9.67
N LYS A 111 -5.96 -14.57 -9.85
CA LYS A 111 -5.45 -15.94 -9.99
C LYS A 111 -5.54 -16.75 -8.70
N GLU A 112 -5.47 -16.10 -7.53
CA GLU A 112 -5.48 -16.77 -6.22
C GLU A 112 -6.72 -16.37 -5.40
N ARG A 113 -7.89 -16.26 -6.05
CA ARG A 113 -9.15 -15.91 -5.37
C ARG A 113 -9.66 -16.99 -4.42
N ALA A 114 -9.20 -18.23 -4.57
CA ALA A 114 -9.64 -19.34 -3.74
C ALA A 114 -9.07 -19.21 -2.32
N MET A 115 -9.90 -18.75 -1.39
CA MET A 115 -9.57 -18.79 0.04
C MET A 115 -9.81 -20.19 0.62
N PRO A 116 -9.04 -20.63 1.62
CA PRO A 116 -9.29 -21.89 2.31
C PRO A 116 -10.72 -21.97 2.87
N GLN A 117 -11.34 -23.15 2.82
CA GLN A 117 -12.71 -23.34 3.32
C GLN A 117 -12.88 -22.89 4.77
N ALA A 118 -11.91 -23.19 5.64
CA ALA A 118 -11.93 -22.77 7.03
C ALA A 118 -12.05 -21.24 7.17
N PHE A 119 -11.27 -20.48 6.38
CA PHE A 119 -11.35 -19.02 6.38
C PHE A 119 -12.69 -18.50 5.87
N LEU A 120 -13.29 -19.16 4.88
CA LEU A 120 -14.61 -18.77 4.37
C LEU A 120 -15.73 -19.00 5.41
N LEU A 121 -15.59 -20.00 6.28
CA LEU A 121 -16.52 -20.21 7.40
C LEU A 121 -16.38 -19.08 8.43
N GLU A 122 -15.15 -18.68 8.76
CA GLU A 122 -14.93 -17.50 9.63
C GLU A 122 -15.56 -16.24 9.04
N VAL A 123 -15.35 -15.97 7.74
CA VAL A 123 -15.97 -14.82 7.06
C VAL A 123 -17.50 -14.86 7.14
N LEU A 124 -18.12 -16.05 7.07
CA LEU A 124 -19.56 -16.19 7.25
C LEU A 124 -19.99 -15.78 8.67
N GLU A 125 -19.31 -16.28 9.70
CA GLU A 125 -19.57 -15.94 11.11
C GLU A 125 -19.40 -14.44 11.37
N TRP A 126 -18.39 -13.80 10.75
CA TRP A 126 -18.19 -12.36 10.83
C TRP A 126 -19.39 -11.61 10.23
N ASN A 127 -19.83 -12.03 9.04
CA ASN A 127 -20.97 -11.41 8.35
C ASN A 127 -22.27 -11.56 9.14
N GLU A 128 -22.50 -12.70 9.78
CA GLU A 128 -23.66 -12.91 10.67
C GLU A 128 -23.62 -11.95 11.86
N THR A 129 -22.46 -11.78 12.49
CA THR A 129 -22.27 -10.83 13.60
C THR A 129 -22.50 -9.39 13.15
N LEU A 130 -21.94 -9.00 12.01
CA LEU A 130 -22.11 -7.67 11.40
C LEU A 130 -23.59 -7.40 11.08
N GLU A 131 -24.30 -8.36 10.50
CA GLU A 131 -25.70 -8.20 10.13
C GLU A 131 -26.62 -8.14 11.36
N ALA A 132 -26.39 -8.97 12.37
CA ALA A 132 -27.10 -8.88 13.64
C ALA A 132 -26.94 -7.49 14.28
N ALA A 133 -25.71 -6.98 14.32
CA ALA A 133 -25.43 -5.66 14.86
C ALA A 133 -25.96 -4.50 14.00
N ARG A 134 -26.20 -4.70 12.71
CA ARG A 134 -26.80 -3.71 11.80
C ARG A 134 -28.26 -3.43 12.13
N HIS A 135 -29.00 -4.46 12.54
CA HIS A 135 -30.43 -4.36 12.89
C HIS A 135 -30.68 -4.12 14.39
N ALA A 136 -29.63 -4.11 15.21
CA ALA A 136 -29.74 -3.95 16.65
C ALA A 136 -29.58 -2.49 17.11
N ALA A 137 -30.36 -2.09 18.12
CA ALA A 137 -30.26 -0.78 18.72
C ALA A 137 -28.94 -0.61 19.51
N PRO A 138 -28.38 0.62 19.62
CA PRO A 138 -27.21 0.88 20.47
C PRO A 138 -27.37 0.34 21.90
N GLY A 139 -26.31 -0.23 22.46
CA GLY A 139 -26.30 -0.79 23.83
C GLY A 139 -26.84 -2.22 23.97
N THR A 140 -27.23 -2.86 22.87
CA THR A 140 -27.62 -4.27 22.84
C THR A 140 -26.41 -5.22 22.84
N PRO A 141 -26.58 -6.51 23.23
CA PRO A 141 -25.53 -7.51 23.14
C PRO A 141 -24.94 -7.67 21.73
N GLU A 142 -25.76 -7.56 20.68
CA GLU A 142 -25.34 -7.66 19.28
C GLU A 142 -24.37 -6.52 18.91
N ARG A 143 -24.65 -5.29 19.38
CA ARG A 143 -23.73 -4.16 19.20
C ARG A 143 -22.45 -4.33 20.02
N ALA A 144 -22.55 -4.90 21.22
CA ALA A 144 -21.39 -5.19 22.05
C ALA A 144 -20.46 -6.25 21.42
N ALA A 145 -21.03 -7.22 20.69
CA ALA A 145 -20.27 -8.27 19.99
C ALA A 145 -19.28 -7.72 18.95
N LEU A 146 -19.58 -6.55 18.35
CA LEU A 146 -18.66 -5.87 17.41
C LEU A 146 -17.29 -5.55 18.03
N THR A 147 -17.24 -5.27 19.34
CA THR A 147 -15.98 -4.99 20.02
C THR A 147 -15.11 -6.24 20.09
N ALA A 148 -15.68 -7.39 20.45
CA ALA A 148 -14.97 -8.66 20.49
C ALA A 148 -14.49 -9.06 19.09
N LEU A 149 -15.38 -8.99 18.09
CA LEU A 149 -15.04 -9.28 16.70
C LEU A 149 -13.92 -8.37 16.19
N GLY A 150 -13.96 -7.07 16.51
CA GLY A 150 -12.91 -6.13 16.10
C GLY A 150 -11.53 -6.46 16.69
N LEU A 151 -11.47 -6.93 17.95
CA LEU A 151 -10.23 -7.39 18.58
C LEU A 151 -9.68 -8.65 17.91
N ASP A 152 -10.56 -9.61 17.60
CA ASP A 152 -10.20 -10.86 16.94
C ASP A 152 -9.67 -10.59 15.52
N LEU A 153 -10.38 -9.78 14.73
CA LEU A 153 -9.97 -9.35 13.40
C LEU A 153 -8.63 -8.61 13.42
N ALA A 154 -8.41 -7.71 14.39
CA ALA A 154 -7.13 -7.01 14.53
C ALA A 154 -5.98 -7.98 14.86
N ALA A 155 -6.24 -9.02 15.68
CA ALA A 155 -5.25 -10.06 15.96
C ALA A 155 -4.96 -10.92 14.72
N GLN A 156 -5.99 -11.34 13.99
CA GLN A 156 -5.83 -12.09 12.74
C GLN A 156 -5.07 -11.29 11.69
N ARG A 157 -5.41 -10.01 11.49
CA ARG A 157 -4.71 -9.12 10.55
C ARG A 157 -3.22 -9.06 10.87
N ARG A 158 -2.88 -8.90 12.17
CA ARG A 158 -1.49 -8.86 12.62
C ARG A 158 -0.76 -10.17 12.32
N GLU A 159 -1.40 -11.33 12.52
CA GLU A 159 -0.79 -12.61 12.18
C GLU A 159 -0.53 -12.75 10.67
N GLN A 160 -1.49 -12.38 9.84
CA GLN A 160 -1.31 -12.41 8.37
C GLN A 160 -0.17 -11.49 7.94
N MET A 161 -0.11 -10.26 8.47
CA MET A 161 0.98 -9.32 8.17
C MET A 161 2.34 -9.82 8.67
N ASN A 162 2.39 -10.48 9.82
CA ASN A 162 3.62 -11.09 10.31
C ASN A 162 4.07 -12.25 9.40
N ALA A 163 3.15 -13.07 8.90
CA ALA A 163 3.46 -14.15 7.96
C ALA A 163 4.00 -13.60 6.62
N ILE A 164 3.38 -12.54 6.11
CA ILE A 164 3.86 -11.80 4.92
C ILE A 164 5.29 -11.29 5.16
N ALA A 165 5.53 -10.62 6.29
CA ALA A 165 6.83 -10.07 6.64
C ALA A 165 7.93 -11.15 6.69
N ARG A 166 7.65 -12.28 7.37
CA ARG A 166 8.57 -13.42 7.45
C ARG A 166 8.91 -14.03 6.08
N THR A 167 7.99 -13.93 5.12
CA THR A 167 8.17 -14.51 3.79
C THR A 167 8.91 -13.56 2.84
N LEU A 168 8.74 -12.25 3.02
CA LEU A 168 9.35 -11.21 2.18
C LEU A 168 10.65 -10.63 2.77
N ASP A 169 11.10 -11.10 3.93
CA ASP A 169 12.37 -10.70 4.53
C ASP A 169 13.20 -11.92 5.02
N PRO A 170 14.28 -12.30 4.30
CA PRO A 170 14.76 -11.70 3.05
C PRO A 170 13.80 -11.98 1.88
N LEU A 171 13.90 -11.17 0.81
CA LEU A 171 13.06 -11.38 -0.38
C LEU A 171 13.33 -12.77 -0.99
N PRO A 172 12.27 -13.50 -1.38
CA PRO A 172 12.43 -14.77 -2.07
C PRO A 172 12.89 -14.53 -3.51
N ALA A 173 13.33 -15.62 -4.16
CA ALA A 173 13.67 -15.57 -5.59
C ALA A 173 12.45 -15.27 -6.47
N ASP A 174 12.69 -14.73 -7.66
CA ASP A 174 11.66 -14.49 -8.66
C ASP A 174 10.89 -15.78 -8.98
N GLY A 175 9.56 -15.71 -8.99
CA GLY A 175 8.66 -16.83 -9.26
C GLY A 175 8.58 -17.87 -8.13
N ALA A 176 9.13 -17.58 -6.95
CA ALA A 176 9.10 -18.54 -5.83
C ALA A 176 7.65 -18.94 -5.46
N PRO A 177 7.38 -20.24 -5.18
CA PRO A 177 6.06 -20.71 -4.78
C PRO A 177 5.47 -19.99 -3.55
N ALA A 178 6.33 -19.56 -2.63
CA ALA A 178 5.95 -18.82 -1.43
C ALA A 178 5.23 -17.48 -1.74
N LEU A 179 5.39 -16.92 -2.94
CA LEU A 179 4.65 -15.72 -3.36
C LEU A 179 3.14 -15.97 -3.45
N ALA A 180 2.71 -17.21 -3.70
CA ALA A 180 1.29 -17.58 -3.65
C ALA A 180 0.75 -17.58 -2.20
N ASP A 181 1.56 -17.96 -1.23
CA ASP A 181 1.20 -17.87 0.19
C ASP A 181 1.03 -16.41 0.62
N VAL A 182 1.97 -15.54 0.24
CA VAL A 182 1.87 -14.08 0.49
C VAL A 182 0.61 -13.51 -0.16
N ARG A 183 0.30 -13.91 -1.40
CA ARG A 183 -0.92 -13.49 -2.09
C ARG A 183 -2.19 -13.91 -1.33
N ARG A 184 -2.27 -15.16 -0.84
CA ARG A 184 -3.40 -15.62 -0.03
C ARG A 184 -3.54 -14.83 1.27
N ALA A 185 -2.42 -14.56 1.96
CA ALA A 185 -2.41 -13.74 3.16
C ALA A 185 -2.89 -12.29 2.88
N LEU A 186 -2.44 -11.67 1.78
CA LEU A 186 -2.93 -10.35 1.35
C LEU A 186 -4.43 -10.37 1.04
N ASN A 187 -4.92 -11.44 0.39
CA ASN A 187 -6.34 -11.60 0.13
C ASN A 187 -7.13 -11.68 1.44
N ALA A 188 -6.67 -12.45 2.43
CA ALA A 188 -7.27 -12.51 3.77
C ALA A 188 -7.28 -11.14 4.46
N VAL A 189 -6.16 -10.40 4.42
CA VAL A 189 -6.07 -9.03 4.97
C VAL A 189 -7.14 -8.12 4.36
N ARG A 190 -7.42 -8.20 3.06
CA ARG A 190 -8.50 -7.39 2.44
C ARG A 190 -9.89 -7.74 2.96
N TYR A 191 -10.18 -9.01 3.23
CA TYR A 191 -11.46 -9.41 3.85
C TYR A 191 -11.56 -8.84 5.26
N ILE A 192 -10.50 -8.95 6.04
CA ILE A 192 -10.42 -8.43 7.40
C ILE A 192 -10.55 -6.90 7.43
N ASP A 193 -9.87 -6.18 6.52
CA ASP A 193 -9.92 -4.72 6.44
C ASP A 193 -11.31 -4.22 6.06
N ARG A 194 -12.01 -4.92 5.16
CA ARG A 194 -13.41 -4.64 4.83
C ARG A 194 -14.32 -4.80 6.05
N ALA A 195 -14.25 -5.96 6.72
CA ALA A 195 -15.07 -6.22 7.91
C ALA A 195 -14.77 -5.22 9.04
N THR A 196 -13.50 -4.88 9.24
CA THR A 196 -13.07 -3.86 10.22
C THR A 196 -13.63 -2.48 9.91
N GLY A 197 -13.69 -2.09 8.62
CA GLY A 197 -14.34 -0.86 8.17
C GLY A 197 -15.83 -0.84 8.52
N GLU A 198 -16.55 -1.94 8.24
CA GLU A 198 -17.96 -2.07 8.59
C GLU A 198 -18.21 -2.01 10.11
N ILE A 199 -17.33 -2.63 10.92
CA ILE A 199 -17.38 -2.50 12.38
C ILE A 199 -17.28 -1.03 12.81
N ALA A 200 -16.37 -0.27 12.20
CA ALA A 200 -16.18 1.14 12.54
C ALA A 200 -17.42 1.98 12.19
N GLU A 201 -18.00 1.78 11.00
CA GLU A 201 -19.24 2.45 10.58
C GLU A 201 -20.41 2.13 11.51
N LEU A 202 -20.62 0.84 11.80
CA LEU A 202 -21.66 0.39 12.71
C LEU A 202 -21.46 0.96 14.10
N SER A 203 -20.24 0.94 14.64
CA SER A 203 -19.93 1.46 15.98
C SER A 203 -20.20 2.96 16.12
N LEU A 204 -19.99 3.73 15.06
CA LEU A 204 -20.28 5.17 15.02
C LEU A 204 -21.77 5.49 14.79
N GLY A 205 -22.60 4.48 14.52
CA GLY A 205 -24.03 4.66 14.22
C GLY A 205 -24.29 5.32 12.86
N VAL A 206 -23.29 5.31 11.96
CA VAL A 206 -23.45 5.82 10.60
C VAL A 206 -23.99 4.70 9.73
N THR A 207 -25.31 4.63 9.59
CA THR A 207 -25.93 3.78 8.56
C THR A 207 -26.10 4.60 7.29
N HIS A 208 -25.35 4.29 6.22
CA HIS A 208 -25.69 4.80 4.90
C HIS A 208 -26.94 4.06 4.39
N PRO A 209 -27.99 4.80 3.93
CA PRO A 209 -29.10 4.17 3.26
C PRO A 209 -28.62 3.53 1.95
N ARG A 210 -29.08 2.30 1.69
CA ARG A 210 -28.85 1.58 0.45
C ARG A 210 -29.39 2.32 -0.77
#